data_AF-A0A969UBU2-F1
#
_entry.id   AF-A0A969UBU2-F1
#
_cell.length_a   1.000
_cell.length_b   1.000
_cell.length_c   1.000
_cell.angle_alpha   90.00
_cell.angle_beta   90.00
_cell.angle_gamma   90.00
#
_symmetry.space_group_name_H-M   'P 1'
#
loop_
_entity.id
_entity.type
_entity.pdbx_description
1 polymer ?
#
loop_
_entity_poly.entity_id
_entity_poly.type
_entity_poly.pdbx_seq_one_letter_code
_entity_poly.pdbx_strand_id
1 'polypeptide(L)'
;MASFVEEIGTLLEDAGVSDETEVEASRDSLLNAESNYSQYVRRCTWYNRLDLALRMFSYYFEEGCYNAYTGEDNPTDDNSVEGMITDLTTILQDLAATYKASMTVQAQIKASTESDFVQVKCDGVEFLQAANANNRCPIEIKLFDLDQPSEGVPSVGPGRPLYVSTEVAKAAIDQVPYLPLDADPTLSKHADEEIVGVMLSAQIRNGGFWVKANLFPYNKPERVAQIRLEKDKLGASINALAPGHVEVVDGREVHVLDKLTLLGACILYANKATYSNTQVVAEKATVERQLIPVVLPETLPAPDQVAAIAQEQITPDLGDENVEELTKQIAALTDTVTTLVAAQTQSQATIDKLTNNVNQLTDDRNAALQAQASIDAENAAKTQREEMQAMVRQTALQSVREMMNPSGQPARLSSTVAASNEGTVIDPQSAQIYKLEGQLEELQSRRDPASLARRIALRDQLHSLKASAGIS
;
A
#
# COMPACT_ATOMS: atom_id res chain seq x y z
N MET A 1 -23.12 -15.81 19.59
CA MET A 1 -24.19 -16.13 18.63
C MET A 1 -25.57 -15.80 19.19
N ALA A 2 -25.90 -16.17 20.44
CA ALA A 2 -27.17 -15.77 21.05
C ALA A 2 -27.46 -14.26 20.90
N SER A 3 -26.48 -13.37 21.20
CA SER A 3 -26.70 -11.93 21.04
C SER A 3 -26.84 -11.44 19.59
N PHE A 4 -26.18 -12.09 18.62
CA PHE A 4 -26.25 -11.71 17.21
C PHE A 4 -27.52 -12.23 16.54
N VAL A 5 -27.97 -13.43 16.93
CA VAL A 5 -29.25 -14.01 16.52
C VAL A 5 -30.41 -13.23 17.14
N GLU A 6 -30.26 -12.79 18.39
CA GLU A 6 -31.20 -11.91 19.07
C GLU A 6 -31.21 -10.51 18.43
N GLU A 7 -30.05 -9.92 18.08
CA GLU A 7 -29.99 -8.67 17.31
C GLU A 7 -30.65 -8.77 15.92
N ILE A 8 -30.42 -9.85 15.17
CA ILE A 8 -31.06 -10.05 13.87
C ILE A 8 -32.58 -10.25 14.03
N GLY A 9 -33.01 -11.01 15.04
CA GLY A 9 -34.42 -11.17 15.37
C GLY A 9 -35.08 -9.82 15.69
N THR A 10 -34.44 -9.02 16.54
CA THR A 10 -34.92 -7.68 16.91
C THR A 10 -34.96 -6.75 15.70
N LEU A 11 -33.95 -6.78 14.82
CA LEU A 11 -33.90 -5.98 13.58
C LEU A 11 -34.98 -6.37 12.56
N LEU A 12 -35.32 -7.66 12.46
CA LEU A 12 -36.37 -8.15 11.56
C LEU A 12 -37.77 -7.82 12.11
N GLU A 13 -37.96 -7.91 13.43
CA GLU A 13 -39.17 -7.46 14.12
C GLU A 13 -39.36 -5.95 13.98
N ASP A 14 -38.30 -5.15 14.16
CA ASP A 14 -38.30 -3.70 13.97
C ASP A 14 -38.58 -3.29 12.51
N ALA A 15 -38.20 -4.14 11.55
CA ALA A 15 -38.53 -3.98 10.13
C ALA A 15 -39.98 -4.41 9.79
N GLY A 16 -40.77 -4.83 10.77
CA GLY A 16 -42.18 -5.20 10.62
C GLY A 16 -42.42 -6.63 10.13
N VAL A 17 -41.39 -7.48 10.10
CA VAL A 17 -41.54 -8.91 9.81
C VAL A 17 -42.05 -9.59 11.08
N SER A 18 -43.36 -9.73 11.20
CA SER A 18 -44.05 -10.21 12.42
C SER A 18 -44.47 -11.68 12.35
N ASP A 19 -44.33 -12.31 11.19
CA ASP A 19 -44.59 -13.74 11.03
C ASP A 19 -43.32 -14.52 11.39
N GLU A 20 -43.36 -15.30 12.47
CA GLU A 20 -42.24 -16.15 12.94
C GLU A 20 -41.69 -17.03 11.81
N THR A 21 -42.53 -17.47 10.87
CA THR A 21 -42.08 -18.29 9.74
C THR A 21 -41.32 -17.48 8.68
N GLU A 22 -41.66 -16.20 8.47
CA GLU A 22 -40.89 -15.30 7.61
C GLU A 22 -39.59 -14.83 8.28
N VAL A 23 -39.59 -14.66 9.61
CA VAL A 23 -38.38 -14.36 10.40
C VAL A 23 -37.39 -15.51 10.33
N GLU A 24 -37.83 -16.76 10.52
CA GLU A 24 -36.97 -17.94 10.39
C GLU A 24 -36.44 -18.12 8.96
N ALA A 25 -37.29 -17.98 7.93
CA ALA A 25 -36.86 -18.08 6.54
C ALA A 25 -35.85 -16.98 6.15
N SER A 26 -36.04 -15.76 6.67
CA SER A 26 -35.12 -14.63 6.43
C SER A 26 -33.81 -14.80 7.20
N ARG A 27 -33.86 -15.32 8.43
CA ARG A 27 -32.69 -15.67 9.23
C ARG A 27 -31.85 -16.74 8.55
N ASP A 28 -32.48 -17.81 8.06
CA ASP A 28 -31.80 -18.89 7.34
C ASP A 28 -31.22 -18.41 6.02
N SER A 29 -31.91 -17.49 5.32
CA SER A 29 -31.39 -16.83 4.12
C SER A 29 -30.13 -15.99 4.42
N LEU A 30 -30.12 -15.25 5.53
CA LEU A 30 -28.98 -14.43 5.96
C LEU A 30 -27.79 -15.29 6.42
N LEU A 31 -28.03 -16.35 7.19
CA LEU A 31 -27.00 -17.32 7.59
C LEU A 31 -26.40 -18.05 6.37
N ASN A 32 -27.24 -18.37 5.39
CA ASN A 32 -26.78 -18.92 4.11
C ASN A 32 -25.97 -17.89 3.30
N ALA A 33 -26.35 -16.61 3.31
CA ALA A 33 -25.60 -15.54 2.64
C ALA A 33 -24.23 -15.30 3.30
N GLU A 34 -24.14 -15.29 4.63
CA GLU A 34 -22.89 -15.18 5.39
C GLU A 34 -21.97 -16.40 5.13
N SER A 35 -22.55 -17.60 5.10
CA SER A 35 -21.85 -18.83 4.72
C SER A 35 -21.32 -18.76 3.28
N ASN A 36 -22.10 -18.22 2.34
CA ASN A 36 -21.68 -18.06 0.95
C ASN A 36 -20.59 -16.98 0.78
N TYR A 37 -20.67 -15.89 1.54
CA TYR A 37 -19.67 -14.82 1.54
C TYR A 37 -18.35 -15.28 2.16
N SER A 38 -18.39 -15.93 3.31
CA SER A 38 -17.18 -16.52 3.93
C SER A 38 -16.53 -17.59 3.03
N GLN A 39 -17.34 -18.39 2.31
CA GLN A 39 -16.85 -19.32 1.28
C GLN A 39 -16.23 -18.59 0.08
N TYR A 40 -16.77 -17.45 -0.32
CA TYR A 40 -16.20 -16.61 -1.37
C TYR A 40 -14.83 -16.06 -0.94
N VAL A 41 -14.74 -15.45 0.23
CA VAL A 41 -13.48 -14.90 0.79
C VAL A 41 -12.40 -15.97 0.93
N ARG A 42 -12.74 -17.17 1.43
CA ARG A 42 -11.79 -18.29 1.55
C ARG A 42 -11.29 -18.77 0.19
N ARG A 43 -12.16 -18.86 -0.82
CA ARG A 43 -11.77 -19.21 -2.19
C ARG A 43 -10.88 -18.14 -2.81
N CYS A 44 -11.24 -16.87 -2.69
CA CYS A 44 -10.43 -15.75 -3.19
C CYS A 44 -9.04 -15.73 -2.54
N THR A 45 -8.96 -15.98 -1.22
CA THR A 45 -7.68 -16.07 -0.50
C THR A 45 -6.84 -17.26 -0.98
N TRP A 46 -7.47 -18.41 -1.22
CA TRP A 46 -6.80 -19.59 -1.75
C TRP A 46 -6.26 -19.36 -3.17
N TYR A 47 -7.07 -18.80 -4.06
CA TYR A 47 -6.65 -18.46 -5.43
C TYR A 47 -5.54 -17.43 -5.45
N ASN A 48 -5.58 -16.42 -4.58
CA ASN A 48 -4.50 -15.43 -4.46
C ASN A 48 -3.19 -16.07 -4.00
N ARG A 49 -3.23 -17.00 -3.03
CA ARG A 49 -2.04 -17.76 -2.61
C ARG A 49 -1.48 -18.64 -3.73
N LEU A 50 -2.34 -19.30 -4.49
CA LEU A 50 -1.93 -20.09 -5.66
C LEU A 50 -1.29 -19.21 -6.73
N ASP A 51 -1.92 -18.09 -7.08
CA ASP A 51 -1.40 -17.14 -8.07
C ASP A 51 -0.02 -16.59 -7.64
N LEU A 52 0.13 -16.20 -6.38
CA LEU A 52 1.41 -15.74 -5.84
C LEU A 52 2.51 -16.82 -5.92
N ALA A 53 2.19 -18.05 -5.52
CA ALA A 53 3.14 -19.17 -5.58
C ALA A 53 3.59 -19.46 -7.03
N LEU A 54 2.65 -19.45 -7.98
CA LEU A 54 2.95 -19.67 -9.40
C LEU A 54 3.77 -18.53 -10.00
N ARG A 55 3.50 -17.27 -9.63
CA ARG A 55 4.27 -16.11 -10.09
C ARG A 55 5.69 -16.11 -9.55
N MET A 56 5.86 -16.40 -8.26
CA MET A 56 7.19 -16.52 -7.66
C MET A 56 7.98 -17.64 -8.33
N PHE A 57 7.37 -18.82 -8.51
CA PHE A 57 8.02 -19.91 -9.23
C PHE A 57 8.41 -19.49 -10.64
N SER A 58 7.51 -18.88 -11.41
CA SER A 58 7.82 -18.43 -12.79
C SER A 58 9.01 -17.46 -12.83
N TYR A 59 9.10 -16.54 -11.88
CA TYR A 59 10.17 -15.54 -11.82
C TYR A 59 11.53 -16.21 -11.53
N TYR A 60 11.60 -17.03 -10.48
CA TYR A 60 12.86 -17.69 -10.11
C TYR A 60 13.25 -18.81 -11.08
N PHE A 61 12.27 -19.51 -11.66
CA PHE A 61 12.52 -20.61 -12.58
C PHE A 61 13.17 -20.12 -13.89
N GLU A 62 12.81 -18.92 -14.37
CA GLU A 62 13.46 -18.33 -15.54
C GLU A 62 14.94 -18.03 -15.27
N GLU A 63 15.25 -17.46 -14.10
CA GLU A 63 16.61 -17.17 -13.65
C GLU A 63 17.42 -18.46 -13.41
N GLY A 64 16.83 -19.45 -12.74
CA GLY A 64 17.45 -20.76 -12.55
C GLY A 64 17.73 -21.51 -13.86
N CYS A 65 16.79 -21.47 -14.81
CA CYS A 65 17.01 -22.03 -16.14
C CYS A 65 18.16 -21.34 -16.90
N TYR A 66 18.29 -20.02 -16.74
CA TYR A 66 19.37 -19.25 -17.35
C TYR A 66 20.73 -19.59 -16.73
N ASN A 67 20.82 -19.71 -15.41
CA ASN A 67 22.04 -20.09 -14.69
C ASN A 67 22.47 -21.53 -15.01
N ALA A 68 21.51 -22.46 -15.08
CA ALA A 68 21.72 -23.82 -15.55
C ALA A 68 22.29 -23.88 -16.97
N TYR A 69 21.74 -23.06 -17.88
CA TYR A 69 22.18 -23.00 -19.27
C TYR A 69 23.59 -22.41 -19.45
N THR A 70 23.91 -21.37 -18.67
CA THR A 70 25.22 -20.69 -18.73
C THR A 70 26.32 -21.43 -17.98
N GLY A 71 25.97 -22.43 -17.18
CA GLY A 71 26.91 -23.18 -16.33
C GLY A 71 27.34 -22.40 -15.08
N GLU A 72 26.62 -21.33 -14.74
CA GLU A 72 26.78 -20.59 -13.49
C GLU A 72 26.06 -21.26 -12.31
N ASP A 73 25.27 -22.30 -12.60
CA ASP A 73 24.59 -23.09 -11.59
C ASP A 73 25.58 -23.88 -10.73
N ASN A 74 25.56 -23.60 -9.42
CA ASN A 74 26.12 -24.47 -8.43
C ASN A 74 25.04 -25.48 -8.02
N PRO A 75 25.16 -26.78 -8.33
CA PRO A 75 24.12 -27.79 -8.06
C PRO A 75 23.87 -28.05 -6.58
N THR A 76 24.61 -27.37 -5.69
CA THR A 76 24.43 -27.41 -4.24
C THR A 76 23.69 -26.19 -3.69
N ASP A 77 23.36 -25.19 -4.53
CA ASP A 77 22.56 -24.04 -4.10
C ASP A 77 21.06 -24.36 -4.13
N ASP A 78 20.36 -23.86 -3.11
CA ASP A 78 18.91 -23.97 -2.92
C ASP A 78 18.11 -23.35 -4.10
N ASN A 79 18.77 -22.60 -4.99
CA ASN A 79 18.23 -22.01 -6.20
C ASN A 79 18.43 -22.86 -7.46
N SER A 80 18.78 -24.15 -7.33
CA SER A 80 18.76 -25.04 -8.50
C SER A 80 17.33 -25.21 -9.04
N VAL A 81 17.21 -25.45 -10.34
CA VAL A 81 15.90 -25.73 -10.98
C VAL A 81 15.15 -26.87 -10.27
N GLU A 82 15.88 -27.91 -9.82
CA GLU A 82 15.33 -29.05 -9.10
C GLU A 82 14.85 -28.68 -7.68
N GLY A 83 15.59 -27.81 -6.99
CA GLY A 83 15.18 -27.22 -5.70
C GLY A 83 13.89 -26.42 -5.83
N MET A 84 13.81 -25.53 -6.83
CA MET A 84 12.60 -24.73 -7.09
C MET A 84 11.37 -25.58 -7.42
N ILE A 85 11.55 -26.66 -8.20
CA ILE A 85 10.46 -27.61 -8.51
C ILE A 85 10.00 -28.30 -7.22
N THR A 86 10.93 -28.68 -6.35
CA THR A 86 10.64 -29.32 -5.06
C THR A 86 9.86 -28.37 -4.13
N ASP A 87 10.27 -27.11 -4.06
CA ASP A 87 9.61 -26.08 -3.26
C ASP A 87 8.19 -25.78 -3.78
N LEU A 88 8.02 -25.60 -5.10
CA LEU A 88 6.70 -25.42 -5.68
C LEU A 88 5.80 -26.63 -5.41
N THR A 89 6.34 -27.84 -5.55
CA THR A 89 5.59 -29.08 -5.29
C THR A 89 5.12 -29.12 -3.84
N THR A 90 5.97 -28.74 -2.88
CA THR A 90 5.64 -28.67 -1.47
C THR A 90 4.56 -27.62 -1.20
N ILE A 91 4.69 -26.41 -1.76
CA ILE A 91 3.70 -25.34 -1.63
C ILE A 91 2.34 -25.75 -2.22
N LEU A 92 2.33 -26.42 -3.37
CA LEU A 92 1.10 -26.91 -4.00
C LEU A 92 0.45 -28.03 -3.20
N GLN A 93 1.24 -28.92 -2.58
CA GLN A 93 0.75 -29.96 -1.68
C GLN A 93 0.11 -29.36 -0.41
N ASP A 94 0.74 -28.35 0.19
CA ASP A 94 0.21 -27.63 1.34
C ASP A 94 -1.08 -26.87 0.99
N LEU A 95 -1.12 -26.21 -0.18
CA LEU A 95 -2.32 -25.54 -0.67
C LEU A 95 -3.46 -26.54 -0.92
N ALA A 96 -3.16 -27.71 -1.46
CA ALA A 96 -4.13 -28.78 -1.68
C ALA A 96 -4.64 -29.36 -0.34
N ALA A 97 -3.76 -29.55 0.64
CA ALA A 97 -4.12 -29.99 1.99
C ALA A 97 -5.02 -28.97 2.69
N THR A 98 -4.67 -27.68 2.59
CA THR A 98 -5.47 -26.58 3.16
C THR A 98 -6.84 -26.47 2.50
N TYR A 99 -6.91 -26.64 1.17
CA TYR A 99 -8.18 -26.68 0.45
C TYR A 99 -9.05 -27.86 0.90
N LYS A 100 -8.46 -29.05 1.01
CA LYS A 100 -9.15 -30.26 1.47
C LYS A 100 -9.65 -30.09 2.91
N ALA A 101 -8.84 -29.54 3.82
CA ALA A 101 -9.25 -29.21 5.18
C ALA A 101 -10.40 -28.21 5.20
N SER A 102 -10.36 -27.18 4.35
CA SER A 102 -11.46 -26.21 4.23
C SER A 102 -12.77 -26.84 3.76
N MET A 103 -12.70 -27.81 2.83
CA MET A 103 -13.84 -28.60 2.35
C MET A 103 -14.35 -29.59 3.40
N THR A 104 -13.47 -30.18 4.22
CA THR A 104 -13.87 -31.05 5.33
C THR A 104 -14.59 -30.25 6.42
N VAL A 105 -14.07 -29.08 6.79
CA VAL A 105 -14.76 -28.16 7.72
C VAL A 105 -16.11 -27.72 7.13
N GLN A 106 -16.21 -27.49 5.82
CA GLN A 106 -17.48 -27.19 5.16
C GLN A 106 -18.47 -28.37 5.24
N ALA A 107 -18.01 -29.60 5.05
CA ALA A 107 -18.85 -30.79 5.20
C ALA A 107 -19.29 -30.99 6.65
N GLN A 108 -18.43 -30.70 7.62
CA GLN A 108 -18.76 -30.75 9.05
C GLN A 108 -19.76 -29.67 9.45
N ILE A 109 -19.60 -28.43 8.97
CA ILE A 109 -20.56 -27.33 9.21
C ILE A 109 -21.92 -27.64 8.57
N LYS A 110 -21.95 -28.24 7.37
CA LYS A 110 -23.20 -28.68 6.75
C LYS A 110 -23.85 -29.88 7.44
N ALA A 111 -23.05 -30.70 8.13
CA ALA A 111 -23.53 -31.87 8.85
C ALA A 111 -23.90 -31.59 10.32
N SER A 112 -23.45 -30.46 10.89
CA SER A 112 -23.82 -30.05 12.24
C SER A 112 -25.20 -29.41 12.24
N THR A 113 -26.21 -30.16 12.70
CA THR A 113 -27.51 -29.62 13.10
C THR A 113 -27.37 -28.95 14.45
N GLU A 114 -27.62 -27.63 14.48
CA GLU A 114 -27.86 -26.76 15.64
C GLU A 114 -27.18 -27.11 16.99
N SER A 115 -26.20 -26.27 17.37
CA SER A 115 -25.89 -25.78 18.73
C SER A 115 -24.42 -25.86 19.21
N ASP A 116 -23.53 -26.59 18.53
CA ASP A 116 -22.12 -26.64 18.95
C ASP A 116 -21.19 -26.00 17.89
N PHE A 117 -20.70 -24.79 18.16
CA PHE A 117 -19.66 -24.16 17.35
C PHE A 117 -18.27 -24.62 17.77
N VAL A 118 -17.55 -25.24 16.83
CA VAL A 118 -16.10 -25.36 16.87
C VAL A 118 -15.51 -23.97 16.56
N GLN A 119 -14.84 -23.36 17.54
CA GLN A 119 -14.08 -22.13 17.34
C GLN A 119 -12.84 -22.48 16.50
N VAL A 120 -12.94 -22.37 15.18
CA VAL A 120 -11.80 -22.62 14.28
C VAL A 120 -10.87 -21.42 14.35
N LYS A 121 -9.80 -21.56 15.14
CA LYS A 121 -8.69 -20.60 15.18
C LYS A 121 -8.07 -20.53 13.78
N CYS A 122 -8.08 -19.35 13.17
CA CYS A 122 -7.54 -19.14 11.84
C CYS A 122 -6.02 -18.88 11.97
N ASP A 123 -5.23 -19.93 12.15
CA ASP A 123 -3.76 -19.85 12.35
C ASP A 123 -3.01 -19.21 11.15
N GLY A 124 -3.68 -19.00 10.01
CA GLY A 124 -3.14 -18.31 8.86
C GLY A 124 -2.96 -16.80 9.05
N VAL A 125 -3.63 -16.16 10.01
CA VAL A 125 -3.52 -14.71 10.25
C VAL A 125 -2.19 -14.35 10.94
N GLU A 126 -1.75 -15.18 11.88
CA GLU A 126 -0.48 -14.99 12.62
C GLU A 126 0.74 -15.25 11.71
N PHE A 127 0.68 -16.27 10.84
CA PHE A 127 1.71 -16.50 9.81
C PHE A 127 1.79 -15.36 8.78
N LEU A 128 0.62 -14.81 8.39
CA LEU A 128 0.55 -13.63 7.50
C LEU A 128 0.93 -12.32 8.18
N GLN A 129 1.13 -12.28 9.50
CA GLN A 129 1.69 -11.13 10.22
C GLN A 129 3.21 -11.28 10.39
N ALA A 130 3.70 -12.50 10.65
CA ALA A 130 5.13 -12.79 10.86
C ALA A 130 5.94 -12.84 9.55
N ALA A 131 5.41 -13.41 8.47
CA ALA A 131 6.12 -13.52 7.18
C ALA A 131 6.04 -12.24 6.32
N ASN A 132 5.31 -11.21 6.77
CA ASN A 132 4.68 -10.21 5.88
C ASN A 132 4.90 -8.75 6.32
N ALA A 133 5.92 -8.49 7.15
CA ALA A 133 6.29 -7.13 7.52
C ALA A 133 6.81 -6.30 6.31
N ASN A 134 7.17 -6.93 5.19
CA ASN A 134 7.82 -6.25 4.07
C ASN A 134 6.89 -5.87 2.88
N ASN A 135 5.80 -6.60 2.60
CA ASN A 135 4.91 -6.30 1.45
C ASN A 135 3.62 -5.56 1.85
N ARG A 136 3.68 -4.72 2.89
CA ARG A 136 2.55 -3.90 3.31
C ARG A 136 3.03 -2.47 3.53
N CYS A 137 2.48 -1.56 2.75
CA CYS A 137 2.69 -0.14 2.94
C CYS A 137 1.38 0.46 3.47
N PRO A 138 1.25 0.68 4.79
CA PRO A 138 0.03 1.19 5.38
C PRO A 138 -0.21 2.63 4.95
N ILE A 139 -1.45 2.92 4.60
CA ILE A 139 -1.93 4.25 4.23
C ILE A 139 -3.30 4.49 4.85
N GLU A 140 -3.63 5.76 5.01
CA GLU A 140 -4.97 6.20 5.39
C GLU A 140 -5.51 7.12 4.30
N ILE A 141 -6.76 6.92 3.91
CA ILE A 141 -7.38 7.61 2.77
C ILE A 141 -8.71 8.19 3.21
N LYS A 142 -8.94 9.46 2.93
CA LYS A 142 -10.29 10.04 3.02
C LYS A 142 -10.99 9.83 1.68
N LEU A 143 -12.09 9.07 1.65
CA LEU A 143 -12.80 8.72 0.42
C LEU A 143 -13.80 9.78 -0.04
N PHE A 144 -14.50 10.41 0.90
CA PHE A 144 -15.46 11.48 0.62
C PHE A 144 -15.77 12.30 1.88
N ASP A 145 -16.35 13.48 1.66
CA ASP A 145 -16.93 14.31 2.71
C ASP A 145 -18.39 13.91 2.97
N LEU A 146 -18.81 14.06 4.22
CA LEU A 146 -20.16 13.77 4.68
C LEU A 146 -20.99 15.04 4.75
N ASP A 147 -22.30 14.87 4.58
CA ASP A 147 -23.32 15.90 4.77
C ASP A 147 -23.13 17.15 3.88
N GLN A 148 -22.39 17.00 2.77
CA GLN A 148 -22.22 18.04 1.76
C GLN A 148 -22.17 17.45 0.34
N PRO A 149 -22.61 18.22 -0.68
CA PRO A 149 -22.48 17.82 -2.07
C PRO A 149 -21.01 17.66 -2.48
N SER A 150 -20.71 16.66 -3.32
CA SER A 150 -19.41 16.52 -3.96
C SER A 150 -19.12 17.70 -4.90
N GLU A 151 -17.84 18.08 -5.05
CA GLU A 151 -17.49 19.18 -5.97
C GLU A 151 -17.56 18.74 -7.43
N GLY A 152 -17.30 17.46 -7.71
CA GLY A 152 -17.36 16.86 -9.03
C GLY A 152 -18.58 15.96 -9.22
N VAL A 153 -18.88 15.65 -10.48
CA VAL A 153 -19.83 14.61 -10.87
C VAL A 153 -19.06 13.30 -11.04
N PRO A 154 -19.55 12.15 -10.54
CA PRO A 154 -18.90 10.87 -10.79
C PRO A 154 -18.83 10.59 -12.29
N SER A 155 -17.69 10.06 -12.75
CA SER A 155 -17.45 9.74 -14.16
C SER A 155 -18.43 8.69 -14.70
N VAL A 156 -18.91 7.81 -13.82
CA VAL A 156 -19.94 6.81 -14.07
C VAL A 156 -20.98 6.93 -12.97
N GLY A 157 -22.25 7.12 -13.32
CA GLY A 157 -23.34 7.22 -12.34
C GLY A 157 -24.44 8.21 -12.74
N PRO A 158 -25.09 8.89 -11.76
CA PRO A 158 -26.35 9.62 -11.96
C PRO A 158 -26.21 10.94 -12.75
N GLY A 159 -25.01 11.31 -13.19
CA GLY A 159 -24.75 12.55 -13.91
C GLY A 159 -24.92 13.82 -13.05
N ARG A 160 -24.92 13.68 -11.72
CA ARG A 160 -25.07 14.76 -10.74
C ARG A 160 -24.05 14.62 -9.60
N PRO A 161 -23.72 15.71 -8.89
CA PRO A 161 -22.96 15.63 -7.65
C PRO A 161 -23.63 14.68 -6.65
N LEU A 162 -22.82 13.98 -5.87
CA LEU A 162 -23.28 13.04 -4.85
C LEU A 162 -23.41 13.75 -3.51
N TYR A 163 -24.41 13.37 -2.72
CA TYR A 163 -24.55 13.77 -1.33
C TYR A 163 -24.65 12.50 -0.47
N VAL A 164 -23.69 12.31 0.43
CA VAL A 164 -23.66 11.15 1.34
C VAL A 164 -23.89 11.66 2.75
N SER A 165 -25.01 11.28 3.36
CA SER A 165 -25.29 11.63 4.75
C SER A 165 -24.41 10.83 5.71
N THR A 166 -24.17 11.36 6.89
CA THR A 166 -23.48 10.64 7.98
C THR A 166 -24.19 9.31 8.30
N GLU A 167 -25.51 9.23 8.21
CA GLU A 167 -26.27 8.01 8.48
C GLU A 167 -26.00 6.91 7.44
N VAL A 168 -26.04 7.27 6.16
CA VAL A 168 -25.74 6.35 5.04
C VAL A 168 -24.29 5.87 5.13
N ALA A 169 -23.38 6.76 5.50
CA ALA A 169 -21.97 6.42 5.69
C ALA A 169 -21.77 5.45 6.86
N LYS A 170 -22.43 5.67 8.01
CA LYS A 170 -22.37 4.75 9.16
C LYS A 170 -22.83 3.35 8.80
N ALA A 171 -23.92 3.23 8.05
CA ALA A 171 -24.44 1.94 7.57
C ALA A 171 -23.49 1.22 6.60
N ALA A 172 -22.53 1.93 6.00
CA ALA A 172 -21.55 1.36 5.07
C ALA A 172 -20.19 1.03 5.69
N ILE A 173 -19.91 1.45 6.93
CA ILE A 173 -18.59 1.27 7.58
C ILE A 173 -18.15 -0.20 7.58
N ASP A 174 -19.04 -1.10 7.98
CA ASP A 174 -18.70 -2.52 8.17
C ASP A 174 -18.47 -3.28 6.87
N GLN A 175 -18.75 -2.65 5.72
CA GLN A 175 -18.51 -3.23 4.39
C GLN A 175 -17.06 -3.11 3.92
N VAL A 176 -16.28 -2.21 4.54
CA VAL A 176 -14.94 -1.81 4.06
C VAL A 176 -13.85 -2.88 4.13
N PRO A 177 -13.79 -3.75 5.16
CA PRO A 177 -12.70 -4.71 5.27
C PRO A 177 -12.56 -5.59 4.02
N TYR A 178 -11.33 -5.67 3.51
CA TYR A 178 -10.89 -6.45 2.36
C TYR A 178 -11.40 -5.99 0.99
N LEU A 179 -12.07 -4.85 0.90
CA LEU A 179 -12.43 -4.28 -0.39
C LEU A 179 -11.17 -3.83 -1.16
N PRO A 180 -11.15 -4.01 -2.48
CA PRO A 180 -10.00 -3.70 -3.32
C PRO A 180 -9.72 -2.20 -3.38
N LEU A 181 -8.43 -1.88 -3.50
CA LEU A 181 -7.94 -0.55 -3.80
C LEU A 181 -7.17 -0.60 -5.13
N ASP A 182 -7.67 0.07 -6.16
CA ASP A 182 -7.07 0.10 -7.49
C ASP A 182 -6.40 1.44 -7.79
N ALA A 183 -5.54 1.46 -8.82
CA ALA A 183 -4.91 2.69 -9.31
C ALA A 183 -4.46 2.55 -10.77
N ASP A 184 -5.06 3.34 -11.66
CA ASP A 184 -4.66 3.42 -13.07
C ASP A 184 -3.21 3.93 -13.21
N PRO A 185 -2.43 3.47 -14.21
CA PRO A 185 -1.06 3.95 -14.41
C PRO A 185 -0.91 5.47 -14.59
N THR A 186 -1.97 6.15 -15.04
CA THR A 186 -2.03 7.61 -15.18
C THR A 186 -2.64 8.32 -13.98
N LEU A 187 -3.13 7.57 -12.98
CA LEU A 187 -3.83 8.05 -11.79
C LEU A 187 -4.99 9.02 -12.13
N SER A 188 -5.63 8.83 -13.28
CA SER A 188 -6.66 9.76 -13.78
C SER A 188 -8.08 9.21 -13.83
N LYS A 189 -8.23 7.91 -13.56
CA LYS A 189 -9.49 7.15 -13.65
C LYS A 189 -9.40 5.88 -12.81
N HIS A 190 -10.54 5.22 -12.62
CA HIS A 190 -10.62 3.83 -12.14
C HIS A 190 -9.96 2.87 -13.14
N ALA A 191 -9.36 1.81 -12.60
CA ALA A 191 -8.80 0.70 -13.34
C ALA A 191 -9.02 -0.58 -12.52
N ASP A 192 -10.24 -1.12 -12.60
CA ASP A 192 -10.71 -2.23 -11.75
C ASP A 192 -9.80 -3.48 -11.78
N GLU A 193 -8.97 -3.63 -12.80
CA GLU A 193 -8.01 -4.74 -12.97
C GLU A 193 -6.61 -4.44 -12.36
N GLU A 194 -6.33 -3.19 -12.01
CA GLU A 194 -5.05 -2.69 -11.48
C GLU A 194 -5.08 -2.53 -9.96
N ILE A 195 -5.33 -3.64 -9.25
CA ILE A 195 -5.37 -3.66 -7.79
C ILE A 195 -3.97 -3.42 -7.20
N VAL A 196 -3.84 -2.36 -6.40
CA VAL A 196 -2.61 -1.93 -5.73
C VAL A 196 -2.61 -2.19 -4.22
N GLY A 197 -3.77 -2.50 -3.64
CA GLY A 197 -3.91 -2.72 -2.21
C GLY A 197 -5.30 -3.21 -1.80
N VAL A 198 -5.53 -3.24 -0.48
CA VAL A 198 -6.81 -3.57 0.13
C VAL A 198 -7.13 -2.62 1.28
N MET A 199 -8.41 -2.28 1.42
CA MET A 199 -8.95 -1.56 2.58
C MET A 199 -9.10 -2.52 3.76
N LEU A 200 -8.85 -2.05 4.97
CA LEU A 200 -8.81 -2.88 6.19
C LEU A 200 -9.91 -2.49 7.18
N SER A 201 -10.15 -1.20 7.33
CA SER A 201 -11.13 -0.66 8.28
C SER A 201 -11.55 0.74 7.85
N ALA A 202 -12.73 1.18 8.27
CA ALA A 202 -13.19 2.56 8.10
C ALA A 202 -13.50 3.24 9.41
N GLN A 203 -13.46 4.56 9.40
CA GLN A 203 -13.88 5.42 10.50
C GLN A 203 -14.44 6.73 9.97
N ILE A 204 -15.46 7.26 10.64
CA ILE A 204 -15.95 8.61 10.39
C ILE A 204 -15.24 9.55 11.37
N ARG A 205 -14.52 10.54 10.85
CA ARG A 205 -13.86 11.57 11.65
C ARG A 205 -13.75 12.88 10.88
N ASN A 206 -13.87 14.00 11.60
CA ASN A 206 -13.75 15.35 11.03
C ASN A 206 -14.63 15.57 9.78
N GLY A 207 -15.87 15.06 9.79
CA GLY A 207 -16.81 15.19 8.67
C GLY A 207 -16.46 14.37 7.42
N GLY A 208 -15.52 13.44 7.48
CA GLY A 208 -15.14 12.60 6.34
C GLY A 208 -15.24 11.11 6.63
N PHE A 209 -15.38 10.32 5.56
CA PHE A 209 -15.27 8.86 5.60
C PHE A 209 -13.82 8.45 5.31
N TRP A 210 -13.12 7.98 6.34
CA TRP A 210 -11.71 7.59 6.26
C TRP A 210 -11.56 6.09 6.27
N VAL A 211 -10.65 5.57 5.45
CA VAL A 211 -10.29 4.16 5.40
C VAL A 211 -8.80 3.98 5.69
N LYS A 212 -8.47 2.96 6.47
CA LYS A 212 -7.10 2.43 6.57
C LYS A 212 -6.94 1.34 5.53
N ALA A 213 -5.82 1.34 4.83
CA ALA A 213 -5.54 0.38 3.77
C ALA A 213 -4.06 -0.05 3.79
N ASN A 214 -3.77 -1.16 3.14
CA ASN A 214 -2.41 -1.58 2.83
C ASN A 214 -2.21 -1.59 1.32
N LEU A 215 -1.15 -0.92 0.86
CA LEU A 215 -0.63 -1.12 -0.49
C LEU A 215 0.36 -2.28 -0.54
N PHE A 216 0.49 -2.92 -1.70
CA PHE A 216 1.35 -4.08 -1.92
C PHE A 216 2.55 -3.74 -2.83
N PRO A 217 3.65 -3.20 -2.27
CA PRO A 217 4.80 -2.74 -3.05
C PRO A 217 5.53 -3.82 -3.85
N TYR A 218 5.41 -5.11 -3.52
CA TYR A 218 6.00 -6.17 -4.34
C TYR A 218 5.10 -6.54 -5.53
N ASN A 219 3.77 -6.48 -5.38
CA ASN A 219 2.83 -6.81 -6.45
C ASN A 219 2.76 -5.71 -7.50
N LYS A 220 2.83 -4.45 -7.07
CA LYS A 220 2.73 -3.26 -7.93
C LYS A 220 3.81 -2.22 -7.58
N PRO A 221 5.10 -2.55 -7.68
CA PRO A 221 6.21 -1.71 -7.19
C PRO A 221 6.20 -0.30 -7.76
N GLU A 222 6.03 -0.18 -9.07
CA GLU A 222 6.00 1.11 -9.75
C GLU A 222 4.81 1.97 -9.31
N ARG A 223 3.63 1.37 -9.16
CA ARG A 223 2.42 2.11 -8.77
C ARG A 223 2.50 2.56 -7.32
N VAL A 224 2.95 1.69 -6.42
CA VAL A 224 3.12 2.06 -5.01
C VAL A 224 4.20 3.13 -4.85
N ALA A 225 5.30 3.06 -5.62
CA ALA A 225 6.31 4.12 -5.65
C ALA A 225 5.73 5.46 -6.14
N GLN A 226 4.93 5.43 -7.22
CA GLN A 226 4.24 6.62 -7.74
C GLN A 226 3.27 7.21 -6.72
N ILE A 227 2.43 6.37 -6.10
CA ILE A 227 1.47 6.81 -5.07
C ILE A 227 2.20 7.49 -3.91
N ARG A 228 3.32 6.92 -3.46
CA ARG A 228 4.13 7.52 -2.38
C ARG A 228 4.78 8.85 -2.78
N LEU A 229 5.26 8.95 -4.02
CA LEU A 229 5.88 10.16 -4.55
C LEU A 229 4.85 11.29 -4.72
N GLU A 230 3.64 10.95 -5.14
CA GLU A 230 2.62 11.92 -5.55
C GLU A 230 1.53 12.13 -4.50
N LYS A 231 1.58 11.46 -3.34
CA LYS A 231 0.54 11.44 -2.29
C LYS A 231 -0.14 12.78 -1.98
N ASP A 232 0.61 13.88 -2.00
CA ASP A 232 0.11 15.23 -1.67
C ASP A 232 -0.78 15.82 -2.77
N LYS A 233 -0.84 15.16 -3.93
CA LYS A 233 -1.70 15.48 -5.09
C LYS A 233 -2.80 14.45 -5.29
N LEU A 234 -2.81 13.38 -4.50
CA LEU A 234 -3.72 12.26 -4.65
C LEU A 234 -4.93 12.40 -3.74
N GLY A 235 -6.05 11.96 -4.27
CA GLY A 235 -7.29 11.75 -3.56
C GLY A 235 -7.75 10.31 -3.74
N ALA A 236 -9.04 10.09 -3.59
CA ALA A 236 -9.65 8.81 -3.88
C ALA A 236 -11.05 8.97 -4.45
N SER A 237 -11.49 7.96 -5.18
CA SER A 237 -12.85 7.86 -5.69
C SER A 237 -13.43 6.51 -5.30
N ILE A 238 -14.69 6.49 -4.90
CA ILE A 238 -15.37 5.26 -4.51
C ILE A 238 -15.80 4.47 -5.75
N ASN A 239 -15.72 3.14 -5.65
CA ASN A 239 -16.47 2.23 -6.52
C ASN A 239 -17.61 1.63 -5.68
N ALA A 240 -18.85 1.95 -6.03
CA ALA A 240 -20.00 1.63 -5.18
C ALA A 240 -21.31 1.53 -5.99
N LEU A 241 -22.25 0.76 -5.45
CA LEU A 241 -23.65 0.85 -5.81
C LEU A 241 -24.34 1.86 -4.86
N ALA A 242 -24.89 2.92 -5.43
CA ALA A 242 -25.35 4.10 -4.70
C ALA A 242 -26.77 4.53 -5.13
N PRO A 243 -27.81 3.73 -4.86
CA PRO A 243 -29.18 4.14 -5.12
C PRO A 243 -29.52 5.37 -4.26
N GLY A 244 -30.38 6.23 -4.81
CA GLY A 244 -30.71 7.50 -4.22
C GLY A 244 -31.78 8.22 -5.02
N HIS A 245 -32.03 9.47 -4.65
CA HIS A 245 -32.99 10.34 -5.29
C HIS A 245 -32.37 11.72 -5.57
N VAL A 246 -33.04 12.51 -6.41
CA VAL A 246 -32.60 13.88 -6.71
C VAL A 246 -33.26 14.83 -5.73
N GLU A 247 -32.44 15.66 -5.08
CA GLU A 247 -32.89 16.75 -4.21
C GLU A 247 -32.13 18.04 -4.55
N VAL A 248 -32.68 19.19 -4.15
CA VAL A 248 -31.96 20.47 -4.21
C VAL A 248 -31.31 20.73 -2.86
N VAL A 249 -29.98 20.60 -2.79
CA VAL A 249 -29.18 20.94 -1.61
C VAL A 249 -28.35 22.19 -1.93
N ASP A 250 -28.40 23.19 -1.06
CA ASP A 250 -27.72 24.49 -1.25
C ASP A 250 -27.99 25.14 -2.62
N GLY A 251 -29.22 24.97 -3.14
CA GLY A 251 -29.64 25.54 -4.42
C GLY A 251 -29.12 24.82 -5.66
N ARG A 252 -28.58 23.59 -5.53
CA ARG A 252 -28.11 22.76 -6.65
C ARG A 252 -28.80 21.40 -6.63
N GLU A 253 -29.14 20.86 -7.81
CA GLU A 253 -29.59 19.47 -7.91
C GLU A 253 -28.44 18.51 -7.58
N VAL A 254 -28.65 17.66 -6.59
CA VAL A 254 -27.70 16.64 -6.14
C VAL A 254 -28.40 15.28 -6.09
N HIS A 255 -27.62 14.22 -6.26
CA HIS A 255 -28.06 12.85 -6.03
C HIS A 255 -27.79 12.50 -4.57
N VAL A 256 -28.83 12.56 -3.74
CA VAL A 256 -28.79 12.17 -2.32
C VAL A 256 -28.85 10.65 -2.24
N LEU A 257 -27.83 10.05 -1.65
CA LEU A 257 -27.79 8.59 -1.50
C LEU A 257 -28.76 8.15 -0.40
N ASP A 258 -29.58 7.16 -0.71
CA ASP A 258 -30.44 6.47 0.27
C ASP A 258 -29.72 5.26 0.88
N LYS A 259 -28.80 4.67 0.10
CA LYS A 259 -27.98 3.53 0.51
C LYS A 259 -26.64 3.57 -0.20
N LEU A 260 -25.61 3.10 0.49
CA LEU A 260 -24.26 2.97 -0.05
C LEU A 260 -23.78 1.52 0.13
N THR A 261 -23.53 0.84 -1.00
CA THR A 261 -22.86 -0.46 -1.02
C THR A 261 -21.47 -0.31 -1.63
N LEU A 262 -20.43 -0.42 -0.81
CA LEU A 262 -19.05 -0.24 -1.24
C LEU A 262 -18.55 -1.51 -1.96
N LEU A 263 -17.91 -1.32 -3.12
CA LEU A 263 -17.30 -2.38 -3.93
C LEU A 263 -15.78 -2.25 -4.00
N GLY A 264 -15.24 -1.07 -3.69
CA GLY A 264 -13.82 -0.76 -3.72
C GLY A 264 -13.59 0.74 -3.67
N ALA A 265 -12.34 1.14 -3.87
CA ALA A 265 -11.96 2.53 -4.07
C ALA A 265 -10.75 2.60 -5.01
N CYS A 266 -10.57 3.75 -5.65
CA CYS A 266 -9.45 4.04 -6.53
C CYS A 266 -8.60 5.19 -5.99
N ILE A 267 -7.28 5.02 -6.00
CA ILE A 267 -6.33 6.13 -5.79
C ILE A 267 -6.09 6.82 -7.13
N LEU A 268 -6.37 8.12 -7.18
CA LEU A 268 -6.22 8.95 -8.37
C LEU A 268 -5.90 10.39 -7.96
N TYR A 269 -5.58 11.26 -8.92
CA TYR A 269 -5.37 12.68 -8.63
C TYR A 269 -6.62 13.31 -8.01
N ALA A 270 -6.43 14.16 -6.99
CA ALA A 270 -7.53 14.77 -6.26
C ALA A 270 -8.49 15.56 -7.17
N ASN A 271 -7.98 16.19 -8.24
CA ASN A 271 -8.79 16.89 -9.24
C ASN A 271 -9.54 15.98 -10.22
N LYS A 272 -9.36 14.66 -10.13
CA LYS A 272 -10.08 13.63 -10.89
C LYS A 272 -11.08 12.87 -10.00
N ALA A 273 -11.00 13.05 -8.69
CA ALA A 273 -11.95 12.48 -7.75
C ALA A 273 -13.30 13.21 -7.81
N THR A 274 -14.37 12.50 -7.50
CA THR A 274 -15.71 13.09 -7.32
C THR A 274 -15.70 14.08 -6.15
N TYR A 275 -15.02 13.71 -5.07
CA TYR A 275 -14.72 14.59 -3.94
C TYR A 275 -13.28 15.07 -4.04
N SER A 276 -13.10 16.37 -4.23
CA SER A 276 -11.79 16.99 -4.41
C SER A 276 -11.02 17.14 -3.10
N ASN A 277 -11.73 17.19 -1.97
CA ASN A 277 -11.17 17.23 -0.62
C ASN A 277 -10.91 15.83 -0.04
N THR A 278 -10.43 14.93 -0.88
CA THR A 278 -9.94 13.59 -0.52
C THR A 278 -8.43 13.64 -0.32
N GLN A 279 -7.90 12.75 0.52
CA GLN A 279 -6.50 12.83 0.96
C GLN A 279 -5.92 11.44 1.10
N VAL A 280 -4.68 11.24 0.65
CA VAL A 280 -3.88 10.05 0.92
C VAL A 280 -2.78 10.41 1.93
N VAL A 281 -2.93 9.93 3.15
CA VAL A 281 -1.96 10.07 4.22
C VAL A 281 -1.17 8.77 4.31
N ALA A 282 0.07 8.77 3.85
CA ALA A 282 0.97 7.68 4.19
C ALA A 282 1.17 7.70 5.71
N GLU A 283 0.81 6.61 6.41
CA GLU A 283 1.23 6.47 7.80
C GLU A 283 2.76 6.56 7.80
N LYS A 284 3.33 7.44 8.63
CA LYS A 284 4.75 7.29 8.96
C LYS A 284 4.88 5.84 9.39
N ALA A 285 5.83 5.11 8.80
CA ALA A 285 6.26 3.83 9.32
C ALA A 285 6.80 4.07 10.74
N THR A 286 5.88 4.23 11.68
CA THR A 286 6.15 4.10 13.09
C THR A 286 6.30 2.62 13.19
N VAL A 287 7.54 2.15 13.04
CA VAL A 287 7.92 0.83 13.52
C VAL A 287 7.86 0.89 15.04
N GLU A 288 6.67 1.17 15.59
CA GLU A 288 6.30 0.60 16.85
C GLU A 288 6.11 -0.87 16.53
N ARG A 289 7.24 -1.58 16.61
CA ARG A 289 7.25 -2.95 17.09
C ARG A 289 6.40 -2.95 18.36
N GLN A 290 5.09 -3.16 18.21
CA GLN A 290 4.36 -3.96 19.18
C GLN A 290 4.94 -5.37 19.04
N LEU A 291 6.18 -5.52 19.50
CA LEU A 291 6.54 -6.66 20.30
C LEU A 291 5.48 -6.62 21.38
N ILE A 292 4.40 -7.39 21.21
CA ILE A 292 3.88 -8.09 22.36
C ILE A 292 5.16 -8.73 22.91
N PRO A 293 5.67 -8.33 24.09
CA PRO A 293 6.68 -9.14 24.71
C PRO A 293 5.94 -10.46 24.92
N VAL A 294 6.16 -11.42 24.02
CA VAL A 294 6.20 -12.79 24.47
C VAL A 294 7.29 -12.70 25.52
N VAL A 295 6.88 -12.59 26.77
CA VAL A 295 7.72 -12.90 27.91
C VAL A 295 7.93 -14.40 27.77
N LEU A 296 8.77 -14.77 26.79
CA LEU A 296 9.53 -15.99 26.85
C LEU A 296 10.27 -15.84 28.17
N PRO A 297 10.07 -16.74 29.14
CA PRO A 297 10.85 -16.68 30.36
C PRO A 297 12.31 -16.54 29.94
N GLU A 298 12.97 -15.49 30.42
CA GLU A 298 14.32 -15.04 30.04
C GLU A 298 15.36 -16.17 30.15
N THR A 299 14.98 -17.24 30.82
CA THR A 299 15.60 -18.55 30.76
C THR A 299 14.48 -19.58 30.71
N LEU A 300 14.39 -20.34 29.61
CA LEU A 300 13.81 -21.68 29.75
C LEU A 300 14.66 -22.38 30.82
N PRO A 301 14.05 -23.03 31.83
CA PRO A 301 14.80 -23.78 32.81
C PRO A 301 15.77 -24.71 32.07
N ALA A 302 17.04 -24.71 32.47
CA ALA A 302 18.02 -25.63 31.90
C ALA A 302 17.43 -27.06 31.94
N PRO A 303 17.77 -27.95 31.00
CA PRO A 303 17.23 -29.32 30.97
C PRO A 303 17.27 -30.01 32.34
N ASP A 304 18.31 -29.74 33.12
CA ASP A 304 18.52 -30.25 34.47
C ASP A 304 17.48 -29.74 35.50
N GLN A 305 16.96 -28.53 35.32
CA GLN A 305 15.89 -27.94 36.16
C GLN A 305 14.51 -28.50 35.80
N VAL A 306 14.26 -28.84 34.53
CA VAL A 306 13.03 -29.51 34.09
C VAL A 306 12.96 -30.92 34.68
N ALA A 307 14.10 -31.63 34.70
CA ALA A 307 14.22 -32.95 35.32
C ALA A 307 13.96 -32.90 36.85
N ALA A 308 14.46 -31.87 37.54
CA ALA A 308 14.24 -31.69 38.98
C ALA A 308 12.75 -31.41 39.30
N ILE A 309 12.07 -30.56 38.53
CA ILE A 309 10.64 -30.25 38.71
C ILE A 309 9.78 -31.50 38.44
N ALA A 310 10.14 -32.31 37.45
CA ALA A 310 9.44 -33.57 37.17
C ALA A 310 9.60 -34.60 38.29
N GLN A 311 10.76 -34.66 38.95
CA GLN A 311 10.99 -35.56 40.10
C GLN A 311 10.24 -35.11 41.36
N GLU A 312 10.04 -33.80 41.55
CA GLU A 312 9.38 -33.25 42.74
C GLU A 312 7.85 -33.42 42.73
N GLN A 313 7.24 -33.67 41.57
CA GLN A 313 5.79 -33.88 41.41
C GLN A 313 5.36 -35.36 41.46
N ILE A 314 6.30 -36.31 41.57
CA ILE A 314 5.98 -37.73 41.74
C ILE A 314 5.76 -38.00 43.23
N THR A 315 4.52 -37.89 43.71
CA THR A 315 4.16 -38.31 45.07
C THR A 315 4.20 -39.84 45.21
N PRO A 316 4.57 -40.41 46.39
CA PRO A 316 4.91 -41.84 46.54
C PRO A 316 3.74 -42.84 46.51
N ASP A 317 2.53 -42.43 46.13
CA ASP A 317 1.29 -43.22 46.29
C ASP A 317 0.82 -43.91 45.00
N LEU A 318 1.69 -44.02 43.99
CA LEU A 318 1.42 -44.74 42.75
C LEU A 318 2.15 -46.09 42.81
N GLY A 319 1.40 -47.20 42.77
CA GLY A 319 1.97 -48.55 42.81
C GLY A 319 3.04 -48.80 41.73
N ASP A 320 3.96 -49.73 42.01
CA ASP A 320 5.22 -49.94 41.27
C ASP A 320 5.08 -50.03 39.73
N GLU A 321 3.96 -50.55 39.20
CA GLU A 321 3.72 -50.64 37.75
C GLU A 321 3.49 -49.28 37.07
N ASN A 322 2.95 -48.27 37.77
CA ASN A 322 2.71 -46.94 37.19
C ASN A 322 3.98 -46.08 37.18
N VAL A 323 4.95 -46.36 38.04
CA VAL A 323 6.21 -45.60 38.13
C VAL A 323 7.11 -45.88 36.92
N GLU A 324 7.16 -47.13 36.43
CA GLU A 324 7.96 -47.47 35.25
C GLU A 324 7.43 -46.78 33.98
N GLU A 325 6.11 -46.77 33.80
CA GLU A 325 5.47 -46.13 32.64
C GLU A 325 5.62 -44.60 32.67
N LEU A 326 5.43 -43.97 33.85
CA LEU A 326 5.69 -42.53 34.01
C LEU A 326 7.16 -42.18 33.74
N THR A 327 8.09 -43.02 34.18
CA THR A 327 9.53 -42.82 33.92
C THR A 327 9.83 -42.87 32.42
N LYS A 328 9.21 -43.81 31.68
CA LYS A 328 9.34 -43.88 30.20
C LYS A 328 8.76 -42.64 29.52
N GLN A 329 7.60 -42.16 29.98
CA GLN A 329 6.98 -40.95 29.43
C GLN A 329 7.80 -39.69 29.70
N ILE A 330 8.39 -39.55 30.90
CA ILE A 330 9.29 -38.44 31.24
C ILE A 330 10.55 -38.48 30.37
N ALA A 331 11.14 -39.65 30.15
CA ALA A 331 12.30 -39.80 29.27
C ALA A 331 11.96 -39.39 27.81
N ALA A 332 10.84 -39.87 27.27
CA ALA A 332 10.39 -39.51 25.92
C ALA A 332 10.08 -38.01 25.77
N LEU A 333 9.49 -37.38 26.80
CA LEU A 333 9.24 -35.95 26.82
C LEU A 333 10.56 -35.15 26.87
N THR A 334 11.54 -35.62 27.66
CA THR A 334 12.87 -35.01 27.77
C THR A 334 13.62 -35.04 26.43
N ASP A 335 13.56 -36.16 25.70
CA ASP A 335 14.15 -36.29 24.36
C ASP A 335 13.46 -35.36 23.35
N THR A 336 12.13 -35.24 23.43
CA THR A 336 11.34 -34.34 22.58
C THR A 336 11.71 -32.88 22.82
N VAL A 337 11.78 -32.45 24.09
CA VAL A 337 12.18 -31.08 24.46
C VAL A 337 13.61 -30.79 24.01
N THR A 338 14.53 -31.74 24.18
CA THR A 338 15.92 -31.60 23.74
C THR A 338 16.01 -31.40 22.22
N THR A 339 15.21 -32.16 21.45
CA THR A 339 15.14 -32.04 19.99
C THR A 339 14.56 -30.68 19.57
N LEU A 340 13.52 -30.20 20.24
CA LEU A 340 12.91 -28.88 19.95
C LEU A 340 13.88 -27.72 20.26
N VAL A 341 14.62 -27.78 21.38
CA VAL A 341 15.62 -26.77 21.74
C VAL A 341 16.76 -26.74 20.71
N ALA A 342 17.22 -27.90 20.23
CA ALA A 342 18.22 -27.98 19.17
C ALA A 342 17.71 -27.38 17.85
N ALA A 343 16.48 -27.72 17.45
CA ALA A 343 15.84 -27.15 16.25
C ALA A 343 15.64 -25.63 16.35
N GLN A 344 15.24 -25.13 17.51
CA GLN A 344 15.10 -23.70 17.78
C GLN A 344 16.45 -22.98 17.69
N THR A 345 17.52 -23.57 18.24
CA THR A 345 18.87 -23.01 18.16
C THR A 345 19.37 -22.94 16.71
N GLN A 346 19.11 -23.99 15.93
CA GLN A 346 19.43 -24.02 14.50
C GLN A 346 18.62 -22.97 13.72
N SER A 347 17.34 -22.82 14.01
CA SER A 347 16.48 -21.80 13.39
C SER A 347 16.99 -20.38 13.69
N GLN A 348 17.39 -20.10 14.95
CA GLN A 348 17.95 -18.81 15.33
C GLN A 348 19.25 -18.51 14.59
N ALA A 349 20.16 -19.49 14.46
CA ALA A 349 21.39 -19.34 13.69
C ALA A 349 21.13 -19.03 12.20
N THR A 350 20.11 -19.65 11.60
CA THR A 350 19.68 -19.36 10.23
C THR A 350 19.11 -17.94 10.10
N ILE A 351 18.30 -17.49 11.07
CA ILE A 351 17.76 -16.13 11.12
C ILE A 351 18.88 -15.10 11.20
N ASP A 352 19.89 -15.34 12.04
CA ASP A 352 21.03 -14.43 12.18
C ASP A 352 21.85 -14.36 10.88
N LYS A 353 22.06 -15.50 10.21
CA LYS A 353 22.72 -15.56 8.90
C LYS A 353 21.94 -14.79 7.83
N LEU A 354 20.62 -14.99 7.75
CA LEU A 354 19.75 -14.28 6.82
C LEU A 354 19.75 -12.77 7.09
N THR A 355 19.69 -12.36 8.35
CA THR A 355 19.74 -10.95 8.76
C THR A 355 21.04 -10.30 8.31
N ASN A 356 22.18 -10.97 8.48
CA ASN A 356 23.47 -10.49 8.00
C ASN A 356 23.54 -10.37 6.48
N ASN A 357 23.00 -11.37 5.75
CA ASN A 357 22.95 -11.32 4.29
C ASN A 357 22.07 -10.16 3.78
N VAL A 358 20.91 -9.91 4.39
CA VAL A 358 20.02 -8.80 4.02
C VAL A 358 20.69 -7.45 4.27
N ASN A 359 21.41 -7.30 5.39
CA ASN A 359 22.16 -6.08 5.68
C ASN A 359 23.26 -5.86 4.63
N GLN A 360 24.03 -6.89 4.29
CA GLN A 360 25.07 -6.81 3.26
C GLN A 360 24.49 -6.43 1.89
N LEU A 361 23.42 -7.07 1.45
CA LEU A 361 22.75 -6.74 0.18
C LEU A 361 22.20 -5.31 0.16
N THR A 362 21.73 -4.82 1.31
CA THR A 362 21.26 -3.44 1.45
C THR A 362 22.40 -2.45 1.28
N ASP A 363 23.55 -2.74 1.89
CA ASP A 363 24.76 -1.91 1.78
C ASP A 363 25.32 -1.92 0.34
N ASP A 364 25.38 -3.09 -0.28
CA ASP A 364 25.83 -3.25 -1.67
C ASP A 364 24.92 -2.48 -2.65
N ARG A 365 23.59 -2.58 -2.48
CA ARG A 365 22.63 -1.81 -3.27
C ARG A 365 22.81 -0.31 -3.09
N ASN A 366 23.02 0.16 -1.86
CA ASN A 366 23.22 1.58 -1.59
C ASN A 366 24.53 2.09 -2.21
N ALA A 367 25.60 1.29 -2.17
CA ALA A 367 26.87 1.61 -2.84
C ALA A 367 26.69 1.69 -4.37
N ALA A 368 25.95 0.75 -4.98
CA ALA A 368 25.65 0.76 -6.41
C ALA A 368 24.84 1.99 -6.83
N LEU A 369 23.84 2.39 -6.05
CA LEU A 369 23.06 3.61 -6.31
C LEU A 369 23.91 4.88 -6.23
N GLN A 370 24.85 4.95 -5.29
CA GLN A 370 25.78 6.07 -5.18
C GLN A 370 26.74 6.12 -6.37
N ALA A 371 27.26 4.97 -6.81
CA ALA A 371 28.10 4.88 -8.00
C ALA A 371 27.35 5.33 -9.27
N GLN A 372 26.11 4.88 -9.45
CA GLN A 372 25.27 5.29 -10.58
C GLN A 372 24.98 6.79 -10.57
N ALA A 373 24.65 7.36 -9.40
CA ALA A 373 24.43 8.80 -9.28
C ALA A 373 25.67 9.62 -9.65
N SER A 374 26.87 9.13 -9.34
CA SER A 374 28.13 9.78 -9.75
C SER A 374 28.34 9.72 -11.26
N ILE A 375 28.05 8.58 -11.90
CA ILE A 375 28.13 8.41 -13.36
C ILE A 375 27.14 9.35 -14.05
N ASP A 376 25.90 9.41 -13.58
CA ASP A 376 24.86 10.29 -14.14
C ASP A 376 25.24 11.77 -14.00
N ALA A 377 25.82 12.15 -12.87
CA ALA A 377 26.32 13.51 -12.65
C ALA A 377 27.48 13.87 -13.60
N GLU A 378 28.41 12.95 -13.84
CA GLU A 378 29.51 13.14 -14.79
C GLU A 378 28.99 13.27 -16.23
N ASN A 379 28.06 12.41 -16.64
CA ASN A 379 27.44 12.46 -17.95
C ASN A 379 26.67 13.78 -18.16
N ALA A 380 25.88 14.21 -17.17
CA ALA A 380 25.19 15.50 -17.22
C ALA A 380 26.16 16.68 -17.35
N ALA A 381 27.27 16.66 -16.60
CA ALA A 381 28.30 17.68 -16.70
C ALA A 381 29.00 17.68 -18.08
N LYS A 382 29.19 16.51 -18.68
CA LYS A 382 29.74 16.38 -20.04
C LYS A 382 28.78 16.97 -21.08
N THR A 383 27.49 16.62 -21.03
CA THR A 383 26.47 17.18 -21.93
C THR A 383 26.41 18.70 -21.82
N GLN A 384 26.40 19.25 -20.60
CA GLN A 384 26.38 20.70 -20.39
C GLN A 384 27.62 21.40 -20.98
N ARG A 385 28.80 20.77 -20.89
CA ARG A 385 30.02 21.31 -21.52
C ARG A 385 29.93 21.29 -23.05
N GLU A 386 29.39 20.23 -23.63
CA GLU A 386 29.20 20.11 -25.08
C GLU A 386 28.20 21.17 -25.62
N GLU A 387 27.08 21.37 -24.92
CA GLU A 387 26.11 22.42 -25.24
C GLU A 387 26.71 23.83 -25.13
N MET A 388 27.47 24.11 -24.08
CA MET A 388 28.15 25.39 -23.90
C MET A 388 29.18 25.64 -25.00
N GLN A 389 29.95 24.61 -25.40
CA GLN A 389 30.88 24.73 -26.53
C GLN A 389 30.16 24.97 -27.86
N ALA A 390 29.00 24.34 -28.09
CA ALA A 390 28.18 24.55 -29.27
C ALA A 390 27.65 25.99 -29.33
N MET A 391 27.15 26.52 -28.21
CA MET A 391 26.68 27.90 -28.09
C MET A 391 27.81 28.90 -28.39
N VAL A 392 28.98 28.71 -27.77
CA VAL A 392 30.16 29.59 -28.01
C VAL A 392 30.56 29.58 -29.49
N ARG A 393 30.57 28.41 -30.15
CA ARG A 393 30.84 28.32 -31.59
C ARG A 393 29.78 29.04 -32.42
N GLN A 394 28.50 28.91 -32.08
CA GLN A 394 27.42 29.59 -32.80
C GLN A 394 27.52 31.11 -32.66
N THR A 395 27.78 31.62 -31.46
CA THR A 395 28.00 33.05 -31.22
C THR A 395 29.21 33.56 -31.99
N ALA A 396 30.33 32.83 -31.99
CA ALA A 396 31.51 33.21 -32.76
C ALA A 396 31.23 33.25 -34.27
N LEU A 397 30.51 32.26 -34.82
CA LEU A 397 30.12 32.24 -36.23
C LEU A 397 29.20 33.41 -36.60
N GLN A 398 28.27 33.76 -35.71
CA GLN A 398 27.39 34.90 -35.91
C GLN A 398 28.17 36.21 -35.93
N SER A 399 29.08 36.44 -34.98
CA SER A 399 29.93 37.63 -34.96
C SER A 399 30.83 37.71 -36.21
N VAL A 400 31.38 36.59 -36.68
CA VAL A 400 32.17 36.58 -37.93
C VAL A 400 31.30 36.89 -39.14
N ARG A 401 30.06 36.35 -39.22
CA ARG A 401 29.11 36.66 -40.29
C ARG A 401 28.74 38.14 -40.31
N GLU A 402 28.53 38.74 -39.14
CA GLU A 402 28.26 40.18 -38.98
C GLU A 402 29.46 41.02 -39.44
N MET A 403 30.69 40.60 -39.16
CA MET A 403 31.91 41.27 -39.65
C MET A 403 32.14 41.11 -41.16
N MET A 404 31.77 39.96 -41.75
CA MET A 404 32.02 39.65 -43.17
C MET A 404 30.93 40.15 -44.12
N ASN A 405 29.82 40.71 -43.60
CA ASN A 405 28.82 41.39 -44.42
C ASN A 405 28.82 42.92 -44.17
N PRO A 406 29.92 43.65 -44.44
CA PRO A 406 29.94 45.10 -44.37
C PRO A 406 29.32 45.67 -45.66
N SER A 407 28.10 45.25 -46.01
CA SER A 407 27.35 45.95 -47.04
C SER A 407 26.96 47.30 -46.47
N GLY A 408 27.79 48.31 -46.76
CA GLY A 408 27.71 49.69 -46.32
C GLY A 408 26.46 50.43 -46.78
N GLN A 409 25.29 49.96 -46.36
CA GLN A 409 24.13 50.82 -46.24
C GLN A 409 23.98 51.20 -44.76
N PRO A 410 24.11 52.49 -44.41
CA PRO A 410 23.75 52.93 -43.08
C PRO A 410 22.31 52.49 -42.84
N ALA A 411 22.09 51.76 -41.75
CA ALA A 411 20.76 51.33 -41.36
C ALA A 411 19.84 52.57 -41.37
N ARG A 412 19.02 52.69 -42.42
CA ARG A 412 17.89 53.62 -42.42
C ARG A 412 16.98 53.11 -41.33
N LEU A 413 17.09 53.74 -40.16
CA LEU A 413 16.10 53.69 -39.10
C LEU A 413 14.77 54.08 -39.74
N SER A 414 13.99 53.06 -40.11
CA SER A 414 12.62 53.22 -40.59
C SER A 414 11.80 53.75 -39.43
N SER A 415 11.72 55.07 -39.38
CA SER A 415 10.92 55.88 -38.47
C SER A 415 9.46 55.83 -38.91
N THR A 416 8.81 54.70 -38.66
CA THR A 416 7.35 54.59 -38.63
C THR A 416 6.95 53.68 -37.48
N VAL A 417 7.31 54.09 -36.27
CA VAL A 417 6.55 53.74 -35.07
C VAL A 417 5.98 55.04 -34.55
N ALA A 418 4.66 55.13 -34.60
CA ALA A 418 3.90 56.25 -34.09
C ALA A 418 4.30 56.54 -32.64
N ALA A 419 4.59 57.82 -32.38
CA ALA A 419 4.90 58.32 -31.06
C ALA A 419 3.74 58.06 -30.10
N SER A 420 3.93 57.09 -29.21
CA SER A 420 3.38 57.09 -27.86
C SER A 420 4.57 57.16 -26.91
N ASN A 421 5.10 58.37 -26.75
CA ASN A 421 6.05 58.69 -25.68
C ASN A 421 5.27 58.81 -24.36
N GLU A 422 4.87 57.68 -23.81
CA GLU A 422 4.75 57.55 -22.36
C GLU A 422 5.97 56.76 -21.92
N GLY A 423 6.98 57.47 -21.43
CA GLY A 423 8.08 56.85 -20.70
C GLY A 423 7.49 56.15 -19.49
N THR A 424 7.22 54.85 -19.65
CA THR A 424 6.88 53.97 -18.55
C THR A 424 8.13 53.91 -17.70
N VAL A 425 8.15 54.76 -16.67
CA VAL A 425 9.09 54.63 -15.56
C VAL A 425 8.86 53.23 -15.03
N ILE A 426 9.72 52.29 -15.42
CA ILE A 426 9.70 50.95 -14.86
C ILE A 426 9.91 51.15 -13.37
N ASP A 427 8.86 50.88 -12.61
CA ASP A 427 8.90 50.97 -11.17
C ASP A 427 10.11 50.16 -10.67
N PRO A 428 10.97 50.74 -9.81
CA PRO A 428 12.18 50.07 -9.33
C PRO A 428 11.94 48.68 -8.76
N GLN A 429 10.75 48.41 -8.18
CA GLN A 429 10.41 47.09 -7.66
C GLN A 429 10.20 46.08 -8.79
N SER A 430 9.56 46.49 -9.89
CA SER A 430 9.38 45.65 -11.09
C SER A 430 10.72 45.24 -11.71
N ALA A 431 11.69 46.16 -11.81
CA ALA A 431 13.04 45.84 -12.30
C ALA A 431 13.77 44.85 -11.37
N GLN A 432 13.54 44.96 -10.06
CA GLN A 432 14.12 44.06 -9.07
C GLN A 432 13.46 42.66 -9.08
N ILE A 433 12.16 42.57 -9.35
CA ILE A 433 11.46 41.29 -9.56
C ILE A 433 12.07 40.54 -10.74
N TYR A 434 12.21 41.18 -11.91
CA TYR A 434 12.77 40.53 -13.10
C TYR A 434 14.21 40.03 -12.87
N LYS A 435 15.00 40.79 -12.12
CA LYS A 435 16.36 40.36 -11.75
C LYS A 435 16.36 39.12 -10.87
N LEU A 436 15.46 39.04 -9.90
CA LEU A 436 15.34 37.88 -9.00
C LEU A 436 14.75 36.65 -9.73
N GLU A 437 13.81 36.85 -10.66
CA GLU A 437 13.28 35.79 -11.53
C GLU A 437 14.39 35.16 -12.37
N GLY A 438 15.24 35.97 -13.01
CA GLY A 438 16.38 35.47 -13.78
C GLY A 438 17.40 34.71 -12.91
N GLN A 439 17.67 35.16 -11.68
CA GLN A 439 18.54 34.45 -10.75
C GLN A 439 17.95 33.11 -10.28
N LEU A 440 16.62 33.07 -10.08
CA LEU A 440 15.92 31.85 -9.70
C LEU A 440 15.94 30.82 -10.84
N GLU A 441 15.73 31.25 -12.08
CA GLU A 441 15.80 30.41 -13.28
C GLU A 441 17.22 29.84 -13.47
N GLU A 442 18.25 30.66 -13.29
CA GLU A 442 19.65 30.20 -13.33
C GLU A 442 19.93 29.13 -12.27
N LEU A 443 19.41 29.28 -11.04
CA LEU A 443 19.59 28.28 -9.98
C LEU A 443 18.71 27.04 -10.15
N GLN A 444 17.55 27.15 -10.81
CA GLN A 444 16.72 26.00 -11.16
C GLN A 444 17.42 25.08 -12.16
N SER A 445 18.26 25.63 -13.04
CA SER A 445 19.11 24.85 -13.94
C SER A 445 20.23 24.05 -13.23
N ARG A 446 20.54 24.37 -11.96
CA ARG A 446 21.60 23.70 -11.18
C ARG A 446 21.04 22.60 -10.26
N ARG A 447 21.67 21.41 -10.28
CA ARG A 447 21.24 20.23 -9.49
C ARG A 447 22.01 20.01 -8.18
N ASP A 448 22.87 20.93 -7.76
CA ASP A 448 23.63 20.77 -6.52
C ASP A 448 22.78 21.05 -5.26
N PRO A 449 23.00 20.36 -4.13
CA PRO A 449 22.23 20.57 -2.89
C PRO A 449 22.34 21.99 -2.31
N ALA A 450 23.44 22.71 -2.55
CA ALA A 450 23.62 24.07 -2.07
C ALA A 450 22.77 25.09 -2.86
N SER A 451 22.36 24.76 -4.09
CA SER A 451 21.41 25.56 -4.87
C SER A 451 19.99 25.49 -4.29
N LEU A 452 19.60 24.40 -3.63
CA LEU A 452 18.25 24.25 -3.06
C LEU A 452 17.96 25.32 -2.00
N ALA A 453 18.88 25.51 -1.06
CA ALA A 453 18.74 26.54 -0.01
C ALA A 453 18.69 27.96 -0.61
N ARG A 454 19.48 28.23 -1.65
CA ARG A 454 19.48 29.52 -2.35
C ARG A 454 18.20 29.75 -3.15
N ARG A 455 17.63 28.72 -3.77
CA ARG A 455 16.34 28.80 -4.47
C ARG A 455 15.20 29.13 -3.52
N ILE A 456 15.16 28.51 -2.34
CA ILE A 456 14.15 28.80 -1.31
C ILE A 456 14.26 30.27 -0.88
N ALA A 457 15.46 30.73 -0.52
CA ALA A 457 15.67 32.12 -0.10
C ALA A 457 15.29 33.15 -1.19
N LEU A 458 15.61 32.87 -2.46
CA LEU A 458 15.20 33.74 -3.58
C LEU A 458 13.69 33.74 -3.80
N ARG A 459 13.02 32.59 -3.65
CA ARG A 459 11.56 32.49 -3.77
C ARG A 459 10.85 33.31 -2.71
N ASP A 460 11.34 33.27 -1.47
CA ASP A 460 10.79 34.05 -0.35
C ASP A 460 10.99 35.56 -0.57
N GLN A 461 12.17 35.97 -1.05
CA GLN A 461 12.42 37.36 -1.44
C GLN A 461 11.50 37.83 -2.56
N LEU A 462 11.25 36.98 -3.55
CA LEU A 462 10.41 37.27 -4.70
C LEU A 462 8.93 37.39 -4.31
N HIS A 463 8.45 36.49 -3.44
CA HIS A 463 7.11 36.59 -2.85
C HIS A 463 6.94 37.85 -2.01
N SER A 464 7.92 38.20 -1.18
CA SER A 464 7.88 39.44 -0.39
C SER A 464 7.85 40.68 -1.28
N LEU A 465 8.62 40.70 -2.37
CA LEU A 465 8.65 41.83 -3.30
C LEU A 465 7.34 41.95 -4.09
N LYS A 466 6.82 40.84 -4.62
CA LYS A 466 5.54 40.80 -5.33
C LYS A 466 4.38 41.22 -4.44
N ALA A 467 4.35 40.74 -3.20
CA ALA A 467 3.36 41.17 -2.21
C ALA A 467 3.45 42.68 -1.92
N SER A 468 4.65 43.24 -1.78
CA SER A 468 4.83 44.69 -1.56
C SER A 468 4.46 45.55 -2.79
N ALA A 469 4.57 44.98 -3.98
CA ALA A 469 4.19 45.62 -5.24
C ALA A 469 2.71 45.42 -5.60
N GLY A 470 1.94 44.69 -4.78
CA GLY A 470 0.54 44.37 -5.07
C GLY A 470 0.34 43.42 -6.26
N ILE A 471 1.37 42.66 -6.63
CA ILE A 471 1.35 41.66 -7.70
C ILE A 471 0.99 40.32 -7.06
N SER A 472 -0.21 39.83 -7.32
CA SER A 472 -0.73 38.54 -6.82
C SER A 472 -0.15 37.35 -7.56
#